data_AF-A0A9E6QY68-F1
#
_entry.id   AF-A0A9E6QY68-F1
#
_cell.length_a   1.000
_cell.length_b   1.000
_cell.length_c   1.000
_cell.angle_alpha   90.00
_cell.angle_beta   90.00
_cell.angle_gamma   90.00
#
_symmetry.space_group_name_H-M   'P 1'
#
loop_
_entity.id
_entity.type
_entity.pdbx_description
1 polymer ?
#
loop_
_entity_poly.entity_id
_entity_poly.type
_entity_poly.pdbx_seq_one_letter_code
_entity_poly.pdbx_strand_id
1 'polypeptide(L)'
;MKTSSSDTIEQMLALSPGDYALLIAATFEQMDRPTRAHVLVAKENLNPMYAGMKSAFHQEGERFSIEDLMRLVEARLLADDISEIGERRWSWTLLACMIKRLELNISEIPEFVEIAAVIWCHLADAAPLLKGLLPHNIVWSPEEKEWFDLSLSDDDLTQWTLNIVAPKVCAKHPVVQKFAQDRGLWVFRL
;
A
#
# COMPACT_ATOMS: atom_id res chain seq x y z
N MET A 1 -7.66 -31.02 2.92
CA MET A 1 -7.38 -30.41 4.24
C MET A 1 -7.11 -28.94 3.98
N LYS A 2 -8.14 -28.09 4.03
CA LYS A 2 -7.98 -26.63 3.91
C LYS A 2 -7.35 -26.19 5.23
N THR A 3 -6.08 -25.78 5.20
CA THR A 3 -5.50 -25.06 6.34
C THR A 3 -6.34 -23.82 6.57
N SER A 4 -6.87 -23.70 7.79
CA SER A 4 -7.61 -22.55 8.30
C SER A 4 -6.84 -21.28 7.97
N SER A 5 -7.33 -20.52 7.00
CA SER A 5 -6.73 -19.27 6.55
C SER A 5 -6.99 -18.11 7.52
N SER A 6 -7.93 -18.29 8.45
CA SER A 6 -8.24 -17.37 9.57
C SER A 6 -7.06 -17.16 10.52
N ASP A 7 -6.04 -18.01 10.47
CA ASP A 7 -4.86 -17.89 11.33
C ASP A 7 -3.80 -16.94 10.74
N THR A 8 -3.92 -16.52 9.47
CA THR A 8 -2.82 -15.85 8.76
C THR A 8 -2.67 -14.37 9.15
N ILE A 9 -3.76 -13.59 9.13
CA ILE A 9 -3.69 -12.19 9.57
C ILE A 9 -3.53 -12.08 11.08
N GLU A 10 -4.20 -12.90 11.89
CA GLU A 10 -3.98 -12.85 13.34
C GLU A 10 -2.53 -13.18 13.72
N GLN A 11 -1.88 -14.14 13.04
CA GLN A 11 -0.45 -14.39 13.23
C GLN A 11 0.39 -13.17 12.85
N MET A 12 0.08 -12.50 11.73
CA MET A 12 0.77 -11.27 11.33
C MET A 12 0.53 -10.09 12.27
N LEU A 13 -0.68 -9.98 12.82
CA LEU A 13 -1.04 -8.93 13.77
C LEU A 13 -0.36 -9.13 15.12
N ALA A 14 -0.12 -10.39 15.51
CA ALA A 14 0.60 -10.78 16.72
C ALA A 14 2.13 -10.62 16.65
N LEU A 15 2.69 -10.37 15.45
CA LEU A 15 4.13 -10.11 15.31
C LEU A 15 4.55 -8.86 16.10
N SER A 16 5.79 -8.89 16.59
CA SER A 16 6.42 -7.67 17.09
C SER A 16 6.47 -6.62 15.97
N PRO A 17 6.47 -5.32 16.27
CA PRO A 17 6.55 -4.30 15.23
C PRO A 17 7.78 -4.47 14.30
N GLY A 18 8.90 -4.96 14.85
CA GLY A 18 10.12 -5.23 14.09
C GLY A 18 9.98 -6.42 13.13
N ASP A 19 9.46 -7.54 13.63
CA ASP A 19 9.22 -8.73 12.79
C ASP A 19 8.18 -8.44 11.70
N TYR A 20 7.17 -7.63 12.03
CA TYR A 20 6.18 -7.17 11.08
C TYR A 20 6.80 -6.30 9.98
N ALA A 21 7.68 -5.36 10.33
CA ALA A 21 8.38 -4.53 9.35
C ALA A 21 9.27 -5.37 8.42
N LEU A 22 10.00 -6.34 8.97
CA LEU A 22 10.83 -7.27 8.19
C LEU A 22 10.01 -8.17 7.27
N LEU A 23 8.86 -8.67 7.74
CA LEU A 23 7.94 -9.45 6.93
C LEU A 23 7.44 -8.66 5.71
N ILE A 24 7.03 -7.40 5.92
CA ILE A 24 6.61 -6.53 4.81
C ILE A 24 7.78 -6.29 3.87
N ALA A 25 8.97 -5.98 4.38
CA ALA A 25 10.16 -5.74 3.56
C ALA A 25 10.42 -6.92 2.61
N ALA A 26 10.48 -8.13 3.16
CA ALA A 26 10.70 -9.35 2.38
C ALA A 26 9.57 -9.61 1.36
N THR A 27 8.33 -9.34 1.75
CA THR A 27 7.17 -9.48 0.86
C THR A 27 7.29 -8.57 -0.35
N PHE A 28 7.64 -7.30 -0.16
CA PHE A 28 7.75 -6.33 -1.25
C PHE A 28 9.00 -6.53 -2.09
N GLU A 29 10.12 -6.97 -1.50
CA GLU A 29 11.36 -7.28 -2.22
C GLU A 29 11.15 -8.37 -3.28
N GLN A 30 10.38 -9.41 -2.95
CA GLN A 30 10.11 -10.55 -3.84
C GLN A 30 8.94 -10.32 -4.81
N MET A 31 8.12 -9.30 -4.56
CA MET A 31 6.93 -8.98 -5.36
C MET A 31 7.29 -8.49 -6.76
N ASP A 32 6.58 -8.95 -7.78
CA ASP A 32 6.76 -8.46 -9.15
C ASP A 32 6.28 -7.00 -9.33
N ARG A 33 6.82 -6.32 -10.34
CA ARG A 33 6.51 -4.90 -10.59
C ARG A 33 5.02 -4.66 -10.91
N PRO A 34 4.33 -5.45 -11.75
CA PRO A 34 2.89 -5.31 -11.95
C PRO A 34 2.06 -5.39 -10.66
N THR A 35 2.36 -6.35 -9.78
CA THR A 35 1.69 -6.46 -8.48
C THR A 35 1.95 -5.22 -7.63
N ARG A 36 3.20 -4.75 -7.53
CA ARG A 36 3.53 -3.49 -6.82
C ARG A 36 2.74 -2.29 -7.36
N ALA A 37 2.58 -2.18 -8.69
CA ALA A 37 1.80 -1.12 -9.30
C ALA A 37 0.32 -1.19 -8.87
N HIS A 38 -0.28 -2.37 -8.84
CA HIS A 38 -1.66 -2.52 -8.35
C HIS A 38 -1.80 -2.29 -6.84
N VAL A 39 -0.78 -2.62 -6.04
CA VAL A 39 -0.75 -2.25 -4.62
C VAL A 39 -0.74 -0.73 -4.45
N LEU A 40 -0.04 0.02 -5.31
CA LEU A 40 -0.09 1.48 -5.29
C LEU A 40 -1.52 2.01 -5.54
N VAL A 41 -2.25 1.43 -6.49
CA VAL A 41 -3.67 1.75 -6.75
C VAL A 41 -4.53 1.45 -5.53
N ALA A 42 -4.32 0.28 -4.92
CA ALA A 42 -5.03 -0.11 -3.71
C ALA A 42 -4.72 0.85 -2.53
N LYS A 43 -3.46 1.31 -2.41
CA LYS A 43 -3.01 2.22 -1.34
C LYS A 43 -3.64 3.60 -1.44
N GLU A 44 -3.79 4.14 -2.65
CA GLU A 44 -4.46 5.43 -2.84
C GLU A 44 -5.96 5.35 -2.54
N ASN A 45 -6.62 4.28 -2.98
CA ASN A 45 -8.03 4.06 -2.67
C ASN A 45 -8.29 3.62 -1.22
N LEU A 46 -7.27 3.10 -0.52
CA LEU A 46 -7.36 2.72 0.89
C LEU A 46 -7.55 3.93 1.81
N ASN A 47 -6.92 5.07 1.52
CA ASN A 47 -6.99 6.25 2.38
C ASN A 47 -8.44 6.76 2.58
N PRO A 48 -9.23 7.03 1.51
CA PRO A 48 -10.63 7.45 1.68
C PRO A 48 -11.49 6.35 2.28
N MET A 49 -11.26 5.07 1.94
CA MET A 49 -11.98 3.94 2.52
C MET A 49 -11.76 3.85 4.04
N TYR A 50 -10.50 3.89 4.48
CA TYR A 50 -10.14 3.85 5.90
C TYR A 50 -10.68 5.07 6.66
N ALA A 51 -10.59 6.27 6.08
CA ALA A 51 -11.14 7.48 6.68
C ALA A 51 -12.66 7.41 6.83
N GLY A 52 -13.37 6.90 5.82
CA GLY A 52 -14.82 6.69 5.85
C GLY A 52 -15.25 5.72 6.95
N MET A 53 -14.59 4.56 7.03
CA MET A 53 -14.85 3.56 8.08
C MET A 53 -14.58 4.13 9.48
N LYS A 54 -13.42 4.80 9.65
CA LYS A 54 -13.08 5.42 10.93
C LYS A 54 -14.10 6.48 11.35
N SER A 55 -14.64 7.26 10.40
CA SER A 55 -15.68 8.24 10.68
C SER A 55 -17.01 7.58 11.07
N ALA A 56 -17.42 6.51 10.38
CA ALA A 56 -18.68 5.81 10.67
C ALA A 56 -18.68 5.21 12.09
N PHE A 57 -17.63 4.46 12.44
CA PHE A 57 -17.48 3.89 13.79
C PHE A 57 -17.41 4.98 14.87
N HIS A 58 -16.74 6.11 14.58
CA HIS A 58 -16.70 7.22 15.53
C HIS A 58 -18.08 7.82 15.83
N GLN A 59 -18.96 7.89 14.82
CA GLN A 59 -20.35 8.36 14.99
C GLN A 59 -21.18 7.40 15.85
N GLU A 60 -20.83 6.11 15.84
CA GLU A 60 -21.42 5.07 16.69
C GLU A 60 -20.79 5.00 18.09
N GLY A 61 -19.79 5.84 18.37
CA GLY A 61 -19.07 5.86 19.65
C GLY A 61 -17.97 4.79 19.76
N GLU A 62 -17.66 4.12 18.66
CA GLU A 62 -16.66 3.05 18.58
C GLU A 62 -15.32 3.56 18.04
N ARG A 63 -14.27 2.75 18.22
CA ARG A 63 -12.94 2.99 17.65
C ARG A 63 -12.69 2.00 16.53
N PHE A 64 -12.08 2.49 15.44
CA PHE A 64 -11.70 1.67 14.30
C PHE A 64 -10.23 1.90 13.96
N SER A 65 -9.48 0.81 13.88
CA SER A 65 -8.04 0.78 13.60
C SER A 65 -7.74 0.21 12.21
N ILE A 66 -6.48 0.31 11.78
CA ILE A 66 -6.07 -0.31 10.51
C ILE A 66 -6.10 -1.84 10.61
N GLU A 67 -5.87 -2.39 11.81
CA GLU A 67 -5.96 -3.82 12.10
C GLU A 67 -7.38 -4.35 11.94
N ASP A 68 -8.39 -3.58 12.35
CA ASP A 68 -9.80 -3.93 12.13
C ASP A 68 -10.13 -4.00 10.64
N LEU A 69 -9.59 -3.06 9.86
CA LEU A 69 -9.73 -3.10 8.40
C LEU A 69 -9.01 -4.31 7.78
N MET A 70 -7.81 -4.67 8.27
CA MET A 70 -7.11 -5.87 7.80
C MET A 70 -7.94 -7.14 8.02
N ARG A 71 -8.59 -7.28 9.19
CA ARG A 71 -9.51 -8.39 9.48
C ARG A 71 -10.71 -8.40 8.55
N LEU A 72 -11.31 -7.25 8.27
CA LEU A 72 -12.43 -7.15 7.33
C LEU A 72 -12.02 -7.57 5.91
N VAL A 73 -10.83 -7.16 5.46
CA VAL A 73 -10.29 -7.55 4.16
C VAL A 73 -10.02 -9.05 4.10
N GLU A 74 -9.45 -9.64 5.16
CA GLU A 74 -9.26 -11.10 5.26
C GLU A 74 -10.60 -11.83 5.21
N ALA A 75 -11.58 -11.41 6.02
CA ALA A 75 -12.92 -12.00 5.99
C ALA A 75 -13.53 -11.96 4.59
N ARG A 76 -13.27 -10.89 3.82
CA ARG A 76 -13.73 -10.80 2.43
C ARG A 76 -12.98 -11.75 1.50
N LEU A 77 -11.65 -11.89 1.65
CA LEU A 77 -10.83 -12.85 0.90
C LEU A 77 -11.24 -14.30 1.14
N LEU A 78 -11.76 -14.61 2.33
CA LEU A 78 -12.18 -15.96 2.72
C LEU A 78 -13.64 -16.27 2.40
N ALA A 79 -14.39 -15.32 1.85
CA ALA A 79 -15.78 -15.54 1.50
C ALA A 79 -15.91 -16.55 0.34
N ASP A 80 -16.80 -17.54 0.50
CA ASP A 80 -17.00 -18.61 -0.50
C ASP A 80 -17.49 -18.08 -1.86
N ASP A 81 -18.01 -16.85 -1.92
CA ASP A 81 -18.57 -16.20 -3.10
C ASP A 81 -17.59 -15.25 -3.82
N ILE A 82 -16.33 -15.20 -3.40
CA ILE A 82 -15.36 -14.27 -3.99
C ILE A 82 -15.04 -14.64 -5.44
N SER A 83 -15.19 -13.67 -6.34
CA SER A 83 -14.77 -13.80 -7.73
C SER A 83 -13.26 -13.60 -7.87
N GLU A 84 -12.64 -14.09 -8.96
CA GLU A 84 -11.21 -13.88 -9.24
C GLU A 84 -10.84 -12.38 -9.26
N ILE A 85 -11.72 -11.52 -9.78
CA ILE A 85 -11.56 -10.07 -9.77
C ILE A 85 -11.53 -9.55 -8.33
N GLY A 86 -12.48 -10.01 -7.51
CA GLY A 86 -12.55 -9.68 -6.09
C GLY A 86 -11.31 -10.14 -5.34
N GLU A 87 -10.86 -11.36 -5.57
CA GLU A 87 -9.68 -11.95 -4.93
C GLU A 87 -8.43 -11.10 -5.19
N ARG A 88 -8.19 -10.72 -6.44
CA ARG A 88 -7.06 -9.83 -6.80
C ARG A 88 -7.17 -8.47 -6.10
N ARG A 89 -8.35 -7.85 -6.15
CA ARG A 89 -8.60 -6.54 -5.53
C ARG A 89 -8.28 -6.59 -4.03
N TRP A 90 -8.90 -7.52 -3.31
CA TRP A 90 -8.76 -7.61 -1.87
C TRP A 90 -7.35 -8.06 -1.45
N SER A 91 -6.65 -8.86 -2.25
CA SER A 91 -5.25 -9.20 -2.01
C SER A 91 -4.35 -7.97 -2.08
N TRP A 92 -4.54 -7.12 -3.10
CA TRP A 92 -3.80 -5.85 -3.19
C TRP A 92 -4.19 -4.85 -2.10
N THR A 93 -5.47 -4.80 -1.73
CA THR A 93 -5.95 -3.99 -0.59
C THR A 93 -5.32 -4.44 0.71
N LEU A 94 -5.17 -5.75 0.95
CA LEU A 94 -4.51 -6.27 2.14
C LEU A 94 -3.04 -5.82 2.21
N LEU A 95 -2.31 -5.93 1.11
CA LEU A 95 -0.93 -5.43 1.01
C LEU A 95 -0.84 -3.91 1.24
N ALA A 96 -1.82 -3.15 0.74
CA ALA A 96 -1.91 -1.72 1.02
C ALA A 96 -2.19 -1.43 2.51
N CYS A 97 -3.05 -2.21 3.16
CA CYS A 97 -3.28 -2.12 4.61
C CYS A 97 -2.00 -2.43 5.38
N MET A 98 -1.21 -3.40 4.91
CA MET A 98 0.05 -3.74 5.56
C MET A 98 1.04 -2.57 5.55
N ILE A 99 1.19 -1.91 4.39
CA ILE A 99 1.97 -0.66 4.26
C ILE A 99 1.39 0.40 5.21
N LYS A 100 0.07 0.61 5.22
CA LYS A 100 -0.55 1.64 6.07
C LYS A 100 -0.28 1.41 7.55
N ARG A 101 -0.33 0.16 8.02
CA ARG A 101 0.03 -0.21 9.39
C ARG A 101 1.50 0.09 9.69
N LEU A 102 2.41 -0.26 8.77
CA LEU A 102 3.82 0.11 8.90
C LEU A 102 4.00 1.63 9.01
N GLU A 103 3.31 2.41 8.17
CA GLU A 103 3.35 3.88 8.20
C GLU A 103 2.88 4.48 9.52
N LEU A 104 1.86 3.88 10.13
CA LEU A 104 1.36 4.30 11.44
C LEU A 104 2.36 3.99 12.57
N ASN A 105 3.11 2.89 12.46
CA ASN A 105 4.12 2.51 13.45
C ASN A 105 5.40 3.36 13.37
N ILE A 106 5.69 3.98 12.23
CA ILE A 106 6.90 4.81 12.03
C ILE A 106 6.98 5.96 13.05
N SER A 107 5.86 6.54 13.46
CA SER A 107 5.89 7.63 14.46
C SER A 107 6.34 7.17 15.84
N GLU A 108 6.22 5.87 16.13
CA GLU A 108 6.58 5.28 17.41
C GLU A 108 7.97 4.63 17.37
N ILE A 109 8.39 4.13 16.19
CA ILE A 109 9.64 3.40 15.98
C ILE A 109 10.33 3.95 14.72
N PRO A 110 11.17 5.00 14.87
CA PRO A 110 11.83 5.67 13.74
C PRO A 110 12.72 4.76 12.89
N GLU A 111 13.19 3.65 13.44
CA GLU A 111 13.99 2.64 12.73
C GLU A 111 13.22 2.02 11.54
N PHE A 112 11.89 2.10 11.54
CA PHE A 112 11.07 1.59 10.43
C PHE A 112 10.95 2.56 9.25
N VAL A 113 11.41 3.81 9.39
CA VAL A 113 11.39 4.79 8.30
C VAL A 113 12.18 4.26 7.11
N GLU A 114 13.34 3.65 7.34
CA GLU A 114 14.18 3.12 6.26
C GLU A 114 13.48 2.00 5.48
N ILE A 115 12.87 1.04 6.19
CA ILE A 115 12.14 -0.06 5.57
C ILE A 115 10.98 0.47 4.73
N ALA A 116 10.17 1.38 5.29
CA ALA A 116 9.08 2.00 4.57
C ALA A 116 9.56 2.81 3.36
N ALA A 117 10.68 3.52 3.49
CA ALA A 117 11.30 4.27 2.40
C ALA A 117 11.72 3.36 1.24
N VAL A 118 12.32 2.20 1.51
CA VAL A 118 12.67 1.21 0.48
C VAL A 118 11.41 0.69 -0.24
N ILE A 119 10.36 0.36 0.51
CA ILE A 119 9.07 -0.08 -0.07
C ILE A 119 8.50 1.01 -0.99
N TRP A 120 8.54 2.27 -0.57
CA TRP A 120 8.09 3.39 -1.39
C TRP A 120 8.92 3.59 -2.66
N CYS A 121 10.24 3.34 -2.62
CA CYS A 121 11.05 3.29 -3.85
C CYS A 121 10.61 2.18 -4.80
N HIS A 122 10.28 0.98 -4.28
CA HIS A 122 9.77 -0.12 -5.10
C HIS A 122 8.41 0.19 -5.73
N LEU A 123 7.50 0.85 -5.00
CA LEU A 123 6.21 1.30 -5.53
C LEU A 123 6.39 2.38 -6.60
N ALA A 124 7.26 3.37 -6.34
CA ALA A 124 7.54 4.44 -7.29
C ALA A 124 8.15 3.90 -8.59
N ASP A 125 9.08 2.94 -8.51
CA ASP A 125 9.65 2.28 -9.69
C ASP A 125 8.60 1.48 -10.51
N ALA A 126 7.54 1.00 -9.86
CA ALA A 126 6.47 0.27 -10.51
C ALA A 126 5.38 1.18 -11.08
N ALA A 127 5.25 2.42 -10.58
CA ALA A 127 4.18 3.34 -10.96
C ALA A 127 4.02 3.57 -12.48
N PRO A 128 5.09 3.68 -13.29
CA PRO A 128 4.95 3.84 -14.74
C PRO A 128 4.17 2.73 -15.44
N LEU A 129 4.16 1.51 -14.89
CA LEU A 129 3.41 0.39 -15.45
C LEU A 129 1.90 0.63 -15.45
N LEU A 130 1.40 1.54 -14.60
CA LEU A 130 -0.03 1.88 -14.54
C LEU A 130 -0.56 2.42 -15.86
N LYS A 131 0.29 3.04 -16.68
CA LYS A 131 -0.08 3.53 -18.02
C LYS A 131 -0.55 2.40 -18.94
N GLY A 132 0.06 1.23 -18.83
CA GLY A 132 -0.36 0.03 -19.56
C GLY A 132 -1.41 -0.79 -18.81
N LEU A 133 -1.35 -0.82 -17.47
CA LEU A 133 -2.21 -1.69 -16.66
C LEU A 133 -3.63 -1.14 -16.50
N LEU A 134 -3.82 0.16 -16.26
CA LEU A 134 -5.12 0.71 -15.85
C LEU A 134 -6.18 0.92 -16.94
N PRO A 135 -5.85 1.34 -18.19
CA PRO A 135 -6.86 1.72 -19.18
C PRO A 135 -7.91 0.64 -19.47
N HIS A 136 -7.50 -0.63 -19.45
CA HIS A 136 -8.38 -1.77 -19.71
C HIS A 136 -8.59 -2.67 -18.50
N ASN A 137 -8.12 -2.27 -17.32
CA ASN A 137 -8.31 -3.03 -16.10
C ASN A 137 -9.78 -3.04 -15.68
N ILE A 138 -10.30 -4.21 -15.31
CA ILE A 138 -11.68 -4.39 -14.85
C ILE A 138 -11.80 -4.55 -13.32
N VAL A 139 -10.67 -4.58 -12.62
CA VAL A 139 -10.61 -4.73 -11.15
C VAL A 139 -10.92 -3.41 -10.46
N TRP A 140 -10.42 -2.32 -11.02
CA TRP A 140 -10.60 -0.96 -10.53
C TRP A 140 -11.70 -0.27 -11.33
N SER A 141 -12.59 0.46 -10.65
CA SER A 141 -13.59 1.31 -11.30
C SER A 141 -12.91 2.52 -11.98
N PRO A 142 -13.61 3.24 -12.87
CA PRO A 142 -13.09 4.48 -13.44
C PRO A 142 -12.65 5.48 -12.38
N GLU A 143 -13.47 5.69 -11.34
CA GLU A 143 -13.23 6.65 -10.25
C GLU A 143 -11.97 6.29 -9.46
N GLU A 144 -11.72 4.99 -9.26
CA GLU A 144 -10.52 4.52 -8.55
C GLU A 144 -9.22 4.69 -9.35
N LYS A 145 -9.33 4.91 -10.65
CA LYS A 145 -8.19 5.17 -11.55
C LYS A 145 -7.89 6.66 -11.69
N GLU A 146 -8.85 7.54 -11.41
CA GLU A 146 -8.74 9.00 -11.60
C GLU A 146 -7.63 9.63 -10.75
N TRP A 147 -7.19 8.96 -9.68
CA TRP A 147 -6.03 9.37 -8.90
C TRP A 147 -4.72 9.45 -9.70
N PHE A 148 -4.64 8.73 -10.83
CA PHE A 148 -3.44 8.59 -11.62
C PHE A 148 -3.56 9.34 -12.94
N ASP A 149 -2.78 10.42 -13.09
CA ASP A 149 -2.63 11.09 -14.39
C ASP A 149 -1.69 10.27 -15.29
N LEU A 150 -2.28 9.38 -16.09
CA LEU A 150 -1.54 8.49 -16.99
C LEU A 150 -0.95 9.22 -18.22
N SER A 151 -1.22 10.51 -18.40
CA SER A 151 -0.61 11.32 -19.46
C SER A 151 0.82 11.77 -19.11
N LEU A 152 1.17 11.71 -17.82
CA LEU A 152 2.50 12.06 -17.32
C LEU A 152 3.60 11.16 -17.91
N SER A 153 4.83 11.70 -17.93
CA SER A 153 6.00 10.89 -18.23
C SER A 153 6.22 9.84 -17.12
N ASP A 154 6.98 8.80 -17.44
CA ASP A 154 7.29 7.74 -16.47
C ASP A 154 8.08 8.30 -15.28
N ASP A 155 8.96 9.26 -15.52
CA ASP A 155 9.71 9.98 -14.50
C ASP A 155 8.80 10.85 -13.64
N ASP A 156 7.83 11.55 -14.25
CA ASP A 156 6.86 12.38 -13.51
C ASP A 156 5.92 11.54 -12.64
N LEU A 157 5.51 10.34 -13.09
CA LEU A 157 4.74 9.40 -12.27
C LEU A 157 5.56 8.86 -11.09
N THR A 158 6.84 8.56 -11.33
CA THR A 158 7.76 8.13 -10.29
C THR A 158 7.94 9.26 -9.26
N GLN A 159 8.16 10.50 -9.71
CA GLN A 159 8.27 11.68 -8.86
C GLN A 159 6.98 11.95 -8.09
N TRP A 160 5.83 11.88 -8.74
CA TRP A 160 4.53 12.05 -8.09
C TRP A 160 4.33 11.03 -6.97
N THR A 161 4.70 9.78 -7.19
CA THR A 161 4.61 8.72 -6.18
C THR A 161 5.47 9.05 -4.95
N LEU A 162 6.71 9.52 -5.14
CA LEU A 162 7.60 9.88 -4.03
C LEU A 162 7.21 11.21 -3.35
N ASN A 163 6.74 12.19 -4.11
CA ASN A 163 6.53 13.57 -3.65
C ASN A 163 5.12 13.85 -3.14
N ILE A 164 4.12 13.15 -3.65
CA ILE A 164 2.71 13.39 -3.33
C ILE A 164 2.22 12.26 -2.44
N VAL A 165 2.39 11.02 -2.90
CA VAL A 165 1.78 9.85 -2.29
C VAL A 165 2.54 9.35 -1.06
N ALA A 166 3.86 9.15 -1.16
CA ALA A 166 4.64 8.62 -0.06
C ALA A 166 4.58 9.53 1.19
N PRO A 167 4.59 8.97 2.41
CA PRO A 167 4.67 9.75 3.64
C PRO A 167 5.88 10.68 3.63
N LYS A 168 5.72 11.90 4.17
CA LYS A 168 6.78 12.93 4.18
C LYS A 168 8.08 12.43 4.83
N VAL A 169 7.95 11.64 5.91
CA VAL A 169 9.10 11.06 6.64
C VAL A 169 9.90 10.09 5.77
N CYS A 170 9.22 9.29 4.94
CA CYS A 170 9.87 8.38 3.99
C CYS A 170 10.51 9.16 2.83
N ALA A 171 9.81 10.14 2.27
CA ALA A 171 10.31 10.96 1.16
C ALA A 171 11.63 11.71 1.50
N LYS A 172 11.79 12.08 2.77
CA LYS A 172 13.01 12.73 3.31
C LYS A 172 14.16 11.76 3.57
N HIS A 173 13.90 10.46 3.60
CA HIS A 173 14.90 9.47 3.98
C HIS A 173 16.04 9.39 2.95
N PRO A 174 17.31 9.23 3.36
CA PRO A 174 18.45 9.16 2.44
C PRO A 174 18.31 8.12 1.33
N VAL A 175 17.63 7.00 1.60
CA VAL A 175 17.33 5.96 0.59
C VAL A 175 16.50 6.51 -0.57
N VAL A 176 15.44 7.28 -0.29
CA VAL A 176 14.61 7.89 -1.34
C VAL A 176 15.39 8.95 -2.10
N GLN A 177 16.17 9.76 -1.38
CA GLN A 177 17.01 10.80 -1.99
C GLN A 177 18.03 10.19 -2.95
N LYS A 178 18.69 9.10 -2.55
CA LYS A 178 19.63 8.37 -3.41
C LYS A 178 18.92 7.77 -4.62
N PHE A 179 17.79 7.09 -4.43
CA PHE A 179 16.99 6.53 -5.52
C PHE A 179 16.59 7.60 -6.55
N ALA A 180 16.18 8.78 -6.09
CA ALA A 180 15.84 9.88 -6.96
C ALA A 180 17.07 10.43 -7.71
N GLN A 181 18.19 10.63 -7.01
CA GLN A 181 19.44 11.10 -7.61
C GLN A 181 19.97 10.16 -8.70
N ASP A 182 19.96 8.85 -8.44
CA ASP A 182 20.42 7.81 -9.38
C ASP A 182 19.60 7.81 -10.69
N ARG A 183 18.41 8.42 -10.68
CA ARG A 183 17.49 8.53 -11.82
C ARG A 183 17.32 9.96 -12.34
N GLY A 184 18.04 10.94 -11.80
CA GLY A 184 17.87 12.35 -12.16
C GLY A 184 16.50 12.92 -11.81
N LEU A 185 15.82 12.35 -10.82
CA LEU A 185 14.50 12.78 -10.36
C LEU A 185 14.60 13.82 -9.25
N TRP A 186 13.63 14.71 -9.18
CA TRP A 186 13.54 15.71 -8.11
C TRP A 186 12.59 15.27 -6.98
N VAL A 187 13.00 15.47 -5.71
CA VAL A 187 12.17 15.24 -4.52
C VAL A 187 12.04 16.53 -3.70
N PHE A 188 10.84 17.09 -3.59
CA PHE A 188 10.59 18.46 -3.10
C PHE A 188 10.42 18.59 -1.58
N ARG A 189 10.28 17.49 -0.84
CA ARG A 189 9.92 17.55 0.58
C ARG A 189 11.17 17.70 1.46
N LEU A 190 11.66 18.94 1.61
CA LEU A 190 12.59 19.35 2.70
C LEU A 190 11.87 19.48 4.04
#